data_AF-A0A1X1JPM1-F1
#
_entry.id   AF-A0A1X1JPM1-F1
#
_cell.length_a   1.000
_cell.length_b   1.000
_cell.length_c   1.000
_cell.angle_alpha   90.00
_cell.angle_beta   90.00
_cell.angle_gamma   90.00
#
_symmetry.space_group_name_H-M   'P 1'
#
loop_
_entity.id
_entity.type
_entity.pdbx_description
1 polymer ?
#
loop_
_entity_poly.entity_id
_entity_poly.type
_entity_poly.pdbx_seq_one_letter_code
_entity_poly.pdbx_strand_id
1 'polypeptide(L)'
;MTNLKEELTDSLSELIEFLSNYKEKNNVNNFIGILEEMQFILQSIGKPQIPAETMNQLQKMYKSMFFPRDGLSDFYVFDSDASYMKRKNEQFSLLIKRIDSLLKD
;
A
#
# COMPACT_ATOMS: atom_id res chain seq x y z
N MET A 1 -3.98 11.21 -20.04
CA MET A 1 -2.85 11.09 -19.09
C MET A 1 -3.50 11.03 -17.73
N THR A 2 -3.84 9.83 -17.28
CA THR A 2 -4.48 9.60 -15.98
C THR A 2 -3.53 10.12 -14.89
N ASN A 3 -4.08 10.73 -13.85
CA ASN A 3 -3.29 11.23 -12.75
C ASN A 3 -2.68 10.01 -12.04
N LEU A 4 -1.34 9.91 -11.95
CA LEU A 4 -0.65 8.79 -11.29
C LEU A 4 -1.22 8.49 -9.89
N LYS A 5 -1.70 9.53 -9.19
CA LYS A 5 -2.38 9.41 -7.90
C LYS A 5 -3.71 8.66 -7.98
N GLU A 6 -4.50 8.88 -9.03
CA GLU A 6 -5.76 8.16 -9.27
C GLU A 6 -5.47 6.69 -9.61
N GLU A 7 -4.53 6.41 -10.51
CA GLU A 7 -4.15 5.04 -10.87
C GLU A 7 -3.67 4.22 -9.66
N LEU A 8 -2.90 4.84 -8.76
CA LEU A 8 -2.44 4.21 -7.53
C LEU A 8 -3.57 4.02 -6.51
N THR A 9 -4.51 4.95 -6.46
CA THR A 9 -5.70 4.86 -5.60
C THR A 9 -6.60 3.71 -6.06
N ASP A 10 -6.84 3.59 -7.36
CA ASP A 10 -7.64 2.52 -7.96
C ASP A 10 -6.97 1.16 -7.73
N SER A 11 -5.66 1.07 -7.95
CA SER A 11 -4.88 -0.16 -7.73
C SER A 11 -4.90 -0.60 -6.25
N LEU A 12 -4.87 0.34 -5.30
CA LEU A 12 -5.03 0.05 -3.87
C LEU A 12 -6.44 -0.46 -3.56
N SER A 13 -7.47 0.17 -4.12
CA SER A 13 -8.87 -0.25 -3.95
C SER A 13 -9.12 -1.67 -4.48
N GLU A 14 -8.63 -1.99 -5.68
CA GLU A 14 -8.73 -3.34 -6.26
C GLU A 14 -8.05 -4.40 -5.37
N LEU A 15 -6.90 -4.06 -4.78
CA LEU A 15 -6.18 -4.97 -3.90
C LEU A 15 -6.93 -5.19 -2.57
N ILE A 16 -7.50 -4.14 -1.98
CA ILE A 16 -8.33 -4.22 -0.77
C ILE A 16 -9.59 -5.07 -1.02
N GLU A 17 -10.27 -4.86 -2.15
CA GLU A 17 -11.46 -5.64 -2.53
C GLU A 17 -11.10 -7.12 -2.71
N PHE A 18 -9.99 -7.40 -3.41
CA PHE A 18 -9.50 -8.76 -3.58
C PHE A 18 -9.25 -9.45 -2.24
N LEU A 19 -8.49 -8.81 -1.34
CA LEU A 19 -8.16 -9.36 -0.02
C LEU A 19 -9.39 -9.51 0.88
N SER A 20 -10.40 -8.67 0.68
CA SER A 20 -11.64 -8.74 1.45
C SER A 20 -12.38 -10.06 1.27
N ASN A 21 -12.16 -10.76 0.15
CA ASN A 21 -12.70 -12.11 -0.08
C ASN A 21 -12.03 -13.21 0.74
N TYR A 22 -11.01 -12.85 1.52
CA TYR A 22 -10.20 -13.81 2.26
C TYR A 22 -9.94 -13.37 3.71
N LYS A 23 -10.78 -12.48 4.27
CA LYS A 23 -10.63 -11.89 5.62
C LYS A 23 -10.50 -12.92 6.74
N GLU A 24 -10.94 -14.15 6.52
CA GLU A 24 -10.83 -15.27 7.44
C GLU A 24 -9.41 -15.82 7.58
N LYS A 25 -8.49 -15.40 6.72
CA LYS A 25 -7.11 -15.91 6.74
C LYS A 25 -6.18 -15.01 7.53
N ASN A 26 -5.17 -15.65 8.10
CA ASN A 26 -4.25 -14.98 9.01
C ASN A 26 -3.64 -13.74 8.37
N ASN A 27 -3.58 -12.66 9.14
CA ASN A 27 -2.96 -11.39 8.77
C ASN A 27 -3.63 -10.59 7.64
N VAL A 28 -4.71 -11.09 7.02
CA VAL A 28 -5.42 -10.39 5.93
C VAL A 28 -6.04 -9.08 6.40
N ASN A 29 -6.70 -9.09 7.56
CA ASN A 29 -7.32 -7.88 8.11
C ASN A 29 -6.26 -6.83 8.47
N ASN A 30 -5.10 -7.25 8.99
CA ASN A 30 -3.99 -6.35 9.24
C ASN A 30 -3.48 -5.76 7.91
N PHE A 31 -3.41 -6.57 6.86
CA PHE A 31 -2.96 -6.12 5.55
C PHE A 31 -3.94 -5.14 4.90
N ILE A 32 -5.24 -5.40 4.97
CA ILE A 32 -6.27 -4.45 4.52
C ILE A 32 -6.12 -3.12 5.26
N GLY A 33 -5.95 -3.13 6.58
CA GLY A 33 -5.74 -1.90 7.36
C GLY A 33 -4.52 -1.10 6.89
N ILE A 34 -3.39 -1.78 6.61
CA ILE A 34 -2.19 -1.15 6.05
C ILE A 34 -2.47 -0.50 4.68
N LEU A 35 -3.21 -1.18 3.80
CA LEU A 35 -3.57 -0.66 2.49
C LEU A 35 -4.52 0.55 2.56
N GLU A 36 -5.49 0.52 3.48
CA GLU A 36 -6.40 1.63 3.75
C GLU A 36 -5.63 2.86 4.26
N GLU A 37 -4.65 2.66 5.16
CA GLU A 37 -3.77 3.73 5.62
C GLU A 37 -2.90 4.30 4.48
N MET A 38 -2.37 3.45 3.59
CA MET A 38 -1.65 3.91 2.39
C MET A 38 -2.54 4.74 1.46
N GLN A 39 -3.78 4.31 1.25
CA GLN A 39 -4.75 5.03 0.42
C GLN A 39 -5.08 6.40 1.02
N PHE A 40 -5.27 6.47 2.34
CA PHE A 40 -5.47 7.72 3.06
C PHE A 40 -4.28 8.68 2.91
N ILE A 41 -3.05 8.18 3.07
CA ILE A 41 -1.83 8.98 2.90
C ILE A 41 -1.72 9.49 1.46
N LEU A 42 -1.91 8.61 0.48
CA LEU A 42 -1.86 8.96 -0.94
C LEU A 42 -2.86 10.07 -1.29
N GLN A 43 -4.10 9.95 -0.82
CA GLN A 43 -5.14 10.95 -1.02
C GLN A 43 -4.82 12.28 -0.34
N SER A 44 -4.06 12.25 0.76
CA SER A 44 -3.63 13.42 1.52
C SER A 44 -2.49 14.20 0.85
N ILE A 45 -1.58 13.54 0.14
CA ILE A 45 -0.46 14.19 -0.58
C ILE A 45 -0.97 15.26 -1.55
N GLY A 46 -0.32 16.43 -1.53
CA GLY A 46 -0.61 17.54 -2.45
C GLY A 46 -1.88 18.33 -2.15
N LYS A 47 -2.62 18.00 -1.07
CA LYS A 47 -3.76 18.82 -0.63
C LYS A 47 -3.23 20.11 0.04
N PRO A 48 -3.58 21.31 -0.46
CA PRO A 48 -3.08 22.58 0.09
C PRO A 48 -3.52 22.86 1.53
N GLN A 49 -4.49 22.10 2.03
CA GLN A 49 -5.04 22.21 3.39
C GLN A 49 -4.21 21.42 4.43
N ILE A 50 -3.24 20.61 3.99
CA ILE A 50 -2.42 19.80 4.89
C ILE A 50 -1.11 20.53 5.19
N PRO A 51 -0.84 20.89 6.46
CA PRO A 51 0.43 21.50 6.85
C PRO A 51 1.63 20.61 6.48
N ALA A 52 2.75 21.23 6.11
CA ALA A 52 3.98 20.50 5.76
C ALA A 52 4.47 19.56 6.89
N GLU A 53 4.28 19.95 8.15
CA GLU A 53 4.59 19.11 9.31
C GLU A 53 3.73 17.84 9.35
N THR A 54 2.44 17.96 9.05
CA THR A 54 1.53 16.82 8.92
C THR A 54 1.93 15.94 7.74
N MET A 55 2.37 16.51 6.62
CA MET A 55 2.90 15.74 5.49
C MET A 55 4.13 14.92 5.87
N ASN A 56 5.07 15.52 6.60
CA ASN A 56 6.26 14.83 7.11
C ASN A 56 5.90 13.69 8.07
N GLN A 57 4.87 13.88 8.90
CA GLN A 57 4.36 12.83 9.78
C GLN A 57 3.72 11.68 8.99
N LEU A 58 2.89 11.98 7.98
CA LEU A 58 2.28 10.98 7.10
C LEU A 58 3.34 10.18 6.34
N GLN A 59 4.39 10.84 5.85
CA GLN A 59 5.54 10.17 5.23
C GLN A 59 6.29 9.24 6.19
N LYS A 60 6.49 9.66 7.45
CA LYS A 60 7.11 8.83 8.49
C LYS A 60 6.24 7.63 8.84
N MET A 61 4.93 7.83 8.98
CA MET A 61 3.96 6.75 9.21
C MET A 61 4.02 5.73 8.08
N TYR A 62 3.93 6.18 6.83
CA TYR A 62 4.06 5.31 5.66
C TYR A 62 5.37 4.50 5.67
N LYS A 63 6.52 5.14 5.90
CA LYS A 63 7.82 4.44 5.97
C LYS A 63 7.87 3.42 7.11
N SER A 64 7.17 3.66 8.22
CA SER A 64 7.10 2.74 9.36
C SER A 64 6.21 1.52 9.13
N MET A 65 5.33 1.55 8.12
CA MET A 65 4.50 0.40 7.74
C MET A 65 5.33 -0.74 7.13
N PHE A 66 6.56 -0.46 6.69
CA PHE A 66 7.48 -1.44 6.13
C PHE A 66 8.65 -1.67 7.09
N PHE A 67 8.74 -2.88 7.65
CA PHE A 67 9.88 -3.24 8.50
C PHE A 67 11.20 -3.17 7.71
N PRO A 68 12.34 -2.83 8.36
CA PRO A 68 13.65 -2.71 7.71
C PRO A 68 14.29 -4.05 7.27
N ARG A 69 13.57 -5.17 7.36
CA ARG A 69 14.02 -6.42 6.74
C ARG A 69 13.60 -6.40 5.29
N ASP A 70 14.56 -6.56 4.39
CA ASP A 70 14.39 -6.58 2.94
C ASP A 70 13.03 -7.12 2.51
N GLY A 71 12.24 -6.24 1.89
CA GLY A 71 11.04 -6.48 1.09
C GLY A 71 10.25 -7.76 1.30
N LEU A 72 8.96 -7.62 1.64
CA LEU A 72 7.92 -8.63 1.41
C LEU A 72 8.01 -9.95 2.20
N SER A 73 9.10 -10.17 2.95
CA SER A 73 9.36 -11.40 3.72
C SER A 73 8.17 -11.84 4.59
N ASP A 74 7.41 -10.88 5.13
CA ASP A 74 6.32 -11.16 6.06
C ASP A 74 4.92 -11.15 5.40
N PHE A 75 4.83 -10.89 4.08
CA PHE A 75 3.56 -10.79 3.32
C PHE A 75 3.11 -12.12 2.69
N TYR A 76 3.37 -13.24 3.36
CA TYR A 76 2.75 -14.53 3.00
C TYR A 76 1.34 -14.60 3.57
N VAL A 77 0.42 -13.85 2.96
CA VAL A 77 -0.98 -13.82 3.39
C VAL A 77 -1.70 -15.13 3.00
N PHE A 78 -1.22 -15.87 1.99
CA PHE A 78 -1.89 -17.07 1.48
C PHE A 78 -0.96 -18.15 0.93
N ASP A 79 -1.17 -19.39 1.39
CA ASP A 79 -0.40 -20.58 0.98
C ASP A 79 -1.06 -21.39 -0.16
N SER A 80 -2.17 -20.90 -0.76
CA SER A 80 -3.03 -21.76 -1.61
C SER A 80 -2.80 -21.67 -3.13
N ASP A 81 -1.99 -20.74 -3.64
CA ASP A 81 -1.50 -20.76 -5.05
C ASP A 81 -0.22 -19.91 -5.18
N ALA A 82 0.93 -20.57 -5.09
CA ALA A 82 2.23 -19.90 -5.08
C ALA A 82 2.49 -19.02 -6.33
N SER A 83 1.97 -19.41 -7.50
CA SER A 83 2.22 -18.68 -8.75
C SER A 83 1.35 -17.44 -8.88
N TYR A 84 0.07 -17.56 -8.53
CA TYR A 84 -0.84 -16.43 -8.52
C TYR A 84 -0.47 -15.41 -7.42
N MET A 85 -0.07 -15.90 -6.24
CA MET A 85 0.32 -15.04 -5.12
C MET A 85 1.65 -14.33 -5.35
N LYS A 86 2.63 -14.99 -5.98
CA LYS A 86 3.88 -14.33 -6.40
C LYS A 86 3.61 -13.12 -7.28
N ARG A 87 2.72 -13.25 -8.27
CA ARG A 87 2.34 -12.11 -9.15
C ARG A 87 1.68 -10.98 -8.37
N LYS A 88 0.85 -11.28 -7.37
CA LYS A 88 0.20 -10.25 -6.54
C LYS A 88 1.17 -9.55 -5.61
N ASN A 89 2.12 -10.29 -5.02
CA ASN A 89 3.21 -9.70 -4.25
C ASN A 89 4.09 -8.80 -5.13
N GLU A 90 4.41 -9.22 -6.36
CA GLU A 90 5.15 -8.39 -7.33
C GLU A 90 4.37 -7.11 -7.69
N GLN A 91 3.06 -7.21 -7.94
CA GLN A 91 2.18 -6.05 -8.18
C GLN A 91 2.17 -5.09 -6.99
N PHE A 92 2.01 -5.60 -5.77
CA PHE A 92 2.05 -4.79 -4.56
C PHE A 92 3.42 -4.10 -4.37
N SER A 93 4.51 -4.83 -4.61
CA SER A 93 5.88 -4.29 -4.54
C SER A 93 6.10 -3.14 -5.51
N LEU A 94 5.58 -3.27 -6.74
CA LEU A 94 5.65 -2.23 -7.75
C LEU A 94 4.87 -0.98 -7.28
N LEU A 95 3.71 -1.19 -6.66
CA LEU A 95 2.86 -0.13 -6.15
C LEU A 95 3.56 0.66 -5.03
N ILE A 96 4.22 -0.03 -4.10
CA ILE A 96 5.05 0.61 -3.06
C ILE A 96 6.14 1.48 -3.68
N LYS A 97 6.89 0.95 -4.66
CA LYS A 97 7.96 1.72 -5.34
C LYS A 97 7.42 2.99 -6.02
N ARG A 98 6.21 2.93 -6.57
CA ARG A 98 5.56 4.10 -7.20
C ARG A 98 5.11 5.12 -6.15
N ILE A 99 4.54 4.69 -5.03
CA ILE A 99 4.21 5.59 -3.91
C ILE A 99 5.48 6.22 -3.35
N ASP A 100 6.56 5.46 -3.18
CA ASP A 100 7.85 5.99 -2.72
C ASP A 100 8.39 7.09 -3.62
N SER A 101 8.22 6.96 -4.95
CA SER A 101 8.64 8.01 -5.88
C SER A 101 7.84 9.30 -5.71
N LEU A 102 6.53 9.20 -5.43
CA LEU A 102 5.67 10.36 -5.16
C LEU A 102 5.98 11.04 -3.82
N LEU A 103 6.58 10.33 -2.88
CA LEU A 103 6.91 10.84 -1.55
C LEU A 103 8.33 11.42 -1.43
N LYS A 104 9.18 11.25 -2.46
CA LYS A 104 10.55 11.78 -2.49
C LYS A 104 10.64 13.19 -3.04
N ASP A 105 9.63 13.64 -3.76
CA ASP A 105 9.44 15.01 -4.23
C ASP A 105 8.74 15.87 -3.15
#